data_AF-A0A3Q2WAA2-F1
#
_entry.id   AF-A0A3Q2WAA2-F1
#
_cell.length_a   1.000
_cell.length_b   1.000
_cell.length_c   1.000
_cell.angle_alpha   90.00
_cell.angle_beta   90.00
_cell.angle_gamma   90.00
#
_symmetry.space_group_name_H-M   'P 1'
#
loop_
_entity.id
_entity.type
_entity.pdbx_description
1 polymer ?
#
loop_
_entity_poly.entity_id
_entity_poly.type
_entity_poly.pdbx_seq_one_letter_code
_entity_poly.pdbx_strand_id
1 'polypeptide(L)'
;MLCQWNDPRLAYSEYPDDSLDLDPSMLDSIWKPDLFFANEKGAHFHEVTTDNKLLRIFKNGNVLYSIRLTLTLSCPMDLKNFPMDVQTCIMQLESFGYTMNDLIFEWQENGPVQVADGLTLPQFILKDESDLRYCTKHYNTGNTHTHTHTAVSIRISFHHSPDKAPASTLETAGEAEQHKVSYVKAIDIWMAVCLLFVFSALLEYAAVNFVSRQHKELLRFRRHNKNKSKVQKSPTHCTAHALNTPGATAQNATQNAPAAASGGKSMEEMRKLFIDRAKKIDTVSRAGFPLAFLFFNIFYWVLYKILRHEDVHKQ
;
A
#
# COMPACT_ATOMS: atom_id res chain seq x y z
N MET A 1 30.73 -1.00 16.35
CA MET A 1 31.28 -2.26 15.83
C MET A 1 32.36 -2.74 16.80
N LEU A 2 32.38 -4.03 17.13
CA LEU A 2 33.35 -4.64 18.03
C LEU A 2 34.01 -5.81 17.31
N CYS A 3 35.34 -5.88 17.31
CA CYS A 3 36.12 -6.94 16.70
C CYS A 3 37.11 -7.50 17.74
N GLN A 4 37.30 -8.82 17.72
CA GLN A 4 38.27 -9.51 18.55
C GLN A 4 39.10 -10.45 17.68
N TRP A 5 40.42 -10.44 17.87
CA TRP A 5 41.34 -11.40 17.23
C TRP A 5 42.51 -11.69 18.16
N ASN A 6 43.30 -12.71 17.85
CA ASN A 6 44.54 -13.02 18.56
C ASN A 6 45.75 -12.64 17.69
N ASP A 7 46.66 -11.83 18.23
CA ASP A 7 47.96 -11.56 17.63
C ASP A 7 49.07 -11.95 18.63
N PRO A 8 49.72 -13.12 18.43
CA PRO A 8 50.76 -13.60 19.33
C PRO A 8 51.95 -12.65 19.49
N ARG A 9 52.19 -11.75 18.52
CA ARG A 9 53.30 -10.78 18.56
C ARG A 9 53.08 -9.68 19.58
N LEU A 10 51.83 -9.47 20.00
CA LEU A 10 51.44 -8.45 20.98
C LEU A 10 51.30 -9.03 22.40
N ALA A 11 51.57 -10.33 22.59
CA ALA A 11 51.59 -10.94 23.91
C ALA A 11 52.73 -10.38 24.76
N TYR A 12 52.45 -10.10 26.03
CA TYR A 12 53.41 -9.51 26.97
C TYR A 12 53.40 -10.24 28.31
N SER A 13 54.54 -10.26 29.00
CA SER A 13 54.69 -10.90 30.31
C SER A 13 55.28 -9.98 31.39
N GLU A 14 55.88 -8.85 30.98
CA GLU A 14 56.60 -7.94 31.87
C GLU A 14 55.67 -7.10 32.76
N TYR A 15 54.48 -6.74 32.25
CA TYR A 15 53.50 -5.96 33.00
C TYR A 15 52.57 -6.87 33.85
N PRO A 16 52.21 -6.42 35.08
CA PRO A 16 51.35 -7.19 35.97
C PRO A 16 49.89 -7.20 35.51
N ASP A 17 49.44 -6.16 34.79
CA ASP A 17 48.05 -6.01 34.35
C ASP A 17 47.65 -7.06 33.30
N ASP A 18 46.40 -7.50 33.35
CA ASP A 18 45.85 -8.49 32.41
C ASP A 18 45.47 -7.88 31.05
N SER A 19 45.27 -6.56 31.01
CA SER A 19 44.92 -5.82 29.80
C SER A 19 45.48 -4.41 29.80
N LEU A 20 45.93 -3.94 28.64
CA LEU A 20 46.40 -2.58 28.40
C LEU A 20 45.45 -1.86 27.46
N ASP A 21 44.91 -0.73 27.91
CA ASP A 21 44.15 0.21 27.07
C ASP A 21 45.12 1.17 26.39
N LEU A 22 45.07 1.21 25.07
CA LEU A 22 46.01 1.95 24.24
C LEU A 22 45.35 3.17 23.60
N ASP A 23 46.14 4.22 23.41
CA ASP A 23 45.70 5.42 22.69
C ASP A 23 45.36 5.09 21.21
N PRO A 24 44.25 5.62 20.66
CA PRO A 24 43.86 5.38 19.28
C PRO A 24 44.92 5.72 18.23
N SER A 25 45.85 6.64 18.50
CA SER A 25 46.94 6.99 17.56
C SER A 25 47.87 5.81 17.25
N MET A 26 47.96 4.82 18.15
CA MET A 26 48.79 3.63 17.93
C MET A 26 48.14 2.60 17.01
N LEU A 27 46.87 2.77 16.64
CA LEU A 27 46.15 1.87 15.71
C LEU A 27 46.79 1.80 14.32
N ASP A 28 47.53 2.83 13.90
CA ASP A 28 48.22 2.81 12.60
C ASP A 28 49.50 1.97 12.61
N SER A 29 50.01 1.63 13.80
CA SER A 29 51.21 0.79 13.97
C SER A 29 50.89 -0.68 14.20
N ILE A 30 49.61 -1.05 14.37
CA ILE A 30 49.15 -2.41 14.64
C ILE A 30 48.32 -2.90 13.45
N TRP A 31 48.47 -4.18 13.12
CA TRP A 31 47.62 -4.80 12.10
C TRP A 31 46.17 -4.86 12.59
N LYS A 32 45.23 -4.43 11.74
CA LYS A 32 43.78 -4.54 11.97
C LYS A 32 43.12 -5.25 10.78
N PRO A 33 42.11 -6.10 11.01
CA PRO A 33 41.38 -6.73 9.92
C PRO A 33 40.64 -5.68 9.07
N ASP A 34 40.59 -5.92 7.77
CA ASP A 34 40.06 -5.01 6.75
C ASP A 34 38.55 -5.22 6.50
N LEU A 35 37.75 -4.91 7.52
CA LEU A 35 36.31 -5.04 7.43
C LEU A 35 35.69 -3.85 6.67
N PHE A 36 34.92 -4.14 5.63
CA PHE A 36 34.09 -3.15 4.93
C PHE A 36 32.63 -3.59 4.83
N PHE A 37 31.73 -2.62 4.61
CA PHE A 37 30.30 -2.86 4.46
C PHE A 37 29.93 -2.95 2.98
N ALA A 38 29.59 -4.14 2.48
CA ALA A 38 29.42 -4.37 1.04
C ALA A 38 28.22 -3.62 0.43
N ASN A 39 27.19 -3.31 1.23
CA ASN A 39 25.99 -2.59 0.80
C ASN A 39 25.93 -1.16 1.34
N GLU A 40 27.06 -0.58 1.74
CA GLU A 40 27.14 0.81 2.17
C GLU A 40 27.01 1.79 0.99
N LYS A 41 26.29 2.89 1.22
CA LYS A 41 26.19 4.03 0.29
C LYS A 41 26.97 5.26 0.80
N GLY A 42 27.13 5.35 2.12
CA GLY A 42 27.91 6.39 2.79
C GLY A 42 28.24 5.97 4.22
N ALA A 43 29.48 6.17 4.65
CA ALA A 43 29.97 5.90 6.00
C ALA A 43 30.66 7.12 6.60
N HIS A 44 30.37 7.41 7.86
CA HIS A 44 30.98 8.51 8.60
C HIS A 44 31.56 8.01 9.93
N PHE A 45 32.83 8.36 10.16
CA PHE A 45 33.51 8.13 11.42
C PHE A 45 33.17 9.27 12.41
N HIS A 46 33.01 8.95 13.70
CA HIS A 46 32.71 9.96 14.73
C HIS A 46 33.99 10.43 15.42
N GLU A 47 34.37 11.69 15.17
CA GLU A 47 35.63 12.31 15.64
C GLU A 47 35.43 13.32 16.79
N VAL A 48 34.24 13.42 17.39
CA VAL A 48 33.91 14.42 18.43
C VAL A 48 33.86 13.77 19.82
N THR A 49 34.52 14.27 20.88
CA THR A 49 35.62 15.27 21.00
C THR A 49 37.02 14.67 20.81
N THR A 50 37.10 13.34 20.76
CA THR A 50 38.27 12.51 20.47
C THR A 50 37.78 11.35 19.60
N ASP A 51 38.69 10.69 18.89
CA ASP A 51 38.37 9.50 18.10
C ASP A 51 37.63 8.46 18.97
N ASN A 52 36.41 8.10 18.56
CA ASN A 52 35.60 7.10 19.27
C ASN A 52 36.05 5.68 18.90
N LYS A 53 37.32 5.41 19.19
CA LYS A 53 38.02 4.14 18.98
C LYS A 53 38.53 3.65 20.33
N LEU A 54 38.34 2.36 20.60
CA LEU A 54 38.91 1.70 21.78
C LEU A 54 39.78 0.55 21.29
N LEU A 55 41.02 0.51 21.79
CA LEU A 55 41.96 -0.57 21.55
C LEU A 55 42.44 -1.10 22.90
N ARG A 56 42.21 -2.40 23.13
CA ARG A 56 42.64 -3.09 24.34
C ARG A 56 43.41 -4.35 23.97
N ILE A 57 44.60 -4.53 24.53
CA ILE A 57 45.43 -5.72 24.34
C ILE A 57 45.50 -6.51 25.64
N PHE A 58 45.09 -7.76 25.59
CA PHE A 58 45.19 -8.70 26.70
C PHE A 58 46.56 -9.38 26.73
N LYS A 59 46.98 -9.82 27.91
CA LYS A 59 48.28 -10.44 28.17
C LYS A 59 48.62 -11.61 27.25
N ASN A 60 47.62 -12.38 26.83
CA ASN A 60 47.75 -13.53 25.93
C ASN A 60 47.83 -13.17 24.43
N GLY A 61 47.87 -11.88 24.08
CA GLY A 61 47.87 -11.40 22.70
C GLY A 61 46.47 -11.25 22.08
N ASN A 62 45.39 -11.47 22.82
CA ASN A 62 44.06 -11.12 22.32
C ASN A 62 43.93 -9.59 22.21
N VAL A 63 43.39 -9.12 21.10
CA VAL A 63 43.15 -7.72 20.82
C VAL A 63 41.66 -7.49 20.71
N LEU A 64 41.15 -6.50 21.46
CA LEU A 64 39.80 -6.00 21.38
C LEU A 64 39.82 -4.62 20.73
N TYR A 65 39.10 -4.48 19.63
CA TYR A 65 38.95 -3.24 18.90
C TYR A 65 37.48 -2.85 18.83
N SER A 66 37.15 -1.63 19.22
CA SER A 66 35.81 -1.08 19.10
C SER A 66 35.84 0.27 18.41
N ILE A 67 34.89 0.49 17.50
CA ILE A 67 34.72 1.78 16.83
C ILE A 67 33.24 2.11 16.67
N ARG A 68 32.92 3.40 16.83
CA ARG A 68 31.59 3.94 16.54
C ARG A 68 31.51 4.45 15.10
N LEU A 69 30.54 3.95 14.35
CA LEU A 69 30.31 4.31 12.94
C LEU A 69 28.85 4.72 12.75
N THR A 70 28.62 5.74 11.93
CA THR A 70 27.30 5.99 11.33
C THR A 70 27.35 5.51 9.89
N LEU A 71 26.41 4.61 9.54
CA LEU A 71 26.35 3.98 8.22
C LEU A 71 25.01 4.26 7.57
N THR A 72 25.06 4.64 6.29
CA THR A 72 23.90 4.66 5.41
C THR A 72 23.97 3.43 4.52
N LEU A 73 23.12 2.44 4.81
CA LEU A 73 23.10 1.15 4.11
C LEU A 73 22.01 1.12 3.03
N SER A 74 22.31 0.45 1.93
CA SER A 74 21.33 0.12 0.90
C SER A 74 20.48 -1.07 1.35
N CYS A 75 19.17 -0.87 1.40
CA CYS A 75 18.20 -1.91 1.71
C CYS A 75 17.15 -2.00 0.59
N PRO A 76 17.11 -3.11 -0.18
CA PRO A 76 16.03 -3.35 -1.13
C PRO A 76 14.76 -3.74 -0.39
N MET A 77 13.70 -2.93 -0.54
CA MET A 77 12.40 -3.16 0.10
C MET A 77 11.40 -3.79 -0.88
N ASP A 78 10.53 -4.68 -0.40
CA ASP A 78 9.39 -5.22 -1.16
C ASP A 78 8.09 -4.60 -0.65
N LEU A 79 7.50 -3.69 -1.43
CA LEU A 79 6.35 -2.86 -1.06
C LEU A 79 5.02 -3.43 -1.56
N LYS A 80 4.96 -4.68 -2.05
CA LYS A 80 3.71 -5.28 -2.56
C LYS A 80 2.57 -5.19 -1.56
N ASN A 81 2.88 -5.45 -0.29
CA ASN A 81 1.90 -5.49 0.81
C ASN A 81 1.84 -4.17 1.59
N PHE A 82 2.47 -3.09 1.10
CA PHE A 82 2.46 -1.78 1.77
C PHE A 82 1.01 -1.29 1.99
N PRO A 83 0.63 -0.87 3.22
CA PRO A 83 1.48 -0.58 4.38
C PRO A 83 1.60 -1.71 5.43
N MET A 84 1.05 -2.90 5.17
CA MET A 84 1.05 -4.04 6.10
C MET A 84 2.23 -4.99 5.86
N ASP A 85 3.32 -4.47 5.33
CA ASP A 85 4.52 -5.20 4.94
C ASP A 85 5.51 -5.39 6.09
N VAL A 86 6.33 -6.43 5.94
CA VAL A 86 7.52 -6.66 6.77
C VAL A 86 8.73 -6.46 5.87
N GLN A 87 9.60 -5.54 6.25
CA GLN A 87 10.84 -5.28 5.54
C GLN A 87 12.00 -5.96 6.25
N THR A 88 12.91 -6.52 5.48
CA THR A 88 14.11 -7.17 6.00
C THR A 88 15.33 -6.55 5.34
N CYS A 89 16.03 -5.73 6.11
CA CYS A 89 17.26 -5.10 5.67
C CYS A 89 18.45 -5.95 6.07
N ILE A 90 19.38 -6.10 5.13
CA ILE A 90 20.62 -6.83 5.34
C ILE A 90 21.76 -5.85 5.57
N MET A 91 22.63 -6.14 6.53
CA MET A 91 23.93 -5.49 6.69
C MET A 91 24.98 -6.53 6.37
N GLN A 92 25.79 -6.28 5.33
CA GLN A 92 26.81 -7.22 4.87
C GLN A 92 28.20 -6.70 5.22
N LEU A 93 28.98 -7.51 5.92
CA LEU A 93 30.36 -7.23 6.31
C LEU A 93 31.26 -8.23 5.59
N GLU A 94 32.35 -7.74 5.02
CA GLU A 94 33.22 -8.52 4.13
C GLU A 94 34.67 -8.06 4.26
N SER A 95 35.62 -8.96 3.96
CA SER A 95 37.04 -8.61 3.83
C SER A 95 37.37 -8.22 2.39
N PHE A 96 38.08 -7.11 2.21
CA PHE A 96 38.39 -6.57 0.89
C PHE A 96 39.63 -7.22 0.25
N GLY A 97 40.71 -7.30 1.02
CA GLY A 97 42.04 -7.70 0.57
C GLY A 97 42.48 -9.10 0.98
N TYR A 98 41.83 -9.73 1.97
CA TYR A 98 42.18 -11.07 2.42
C TYR A 98 41.20 -12.14 1.91
N THR A 99 41.73 -13.31 1.59
CA THR A 99 40.92 -14.47 1.19
C THR A 99 40.48 -15.27 2.40
N MET A 100 39.56 -16.23 2.21
CA MET A 100 39.12 -17.16 3.26
C MET A 100 40.24 -18.04 3.83
N ASN A 101 41.39 -18.13 3.16
CA ASN A 101 42.57 -18.82 3.69
C ASN A 101 43.34 -17.98 4.72
N ASP A 102 43.16 -16.66 4.69
CA ASP A 102 43.94 -15.71 5.50
C ASP A 102 43.11 -15.07 6.61
N LEU A 103 41.83 -14.76 6.33
CA LEU A 103 40.94 -14.08 7.26
C LEU A 103 39.52 -14.65 7.22
N ILE A 104 39.03 -15.07 8.39
CA ILE A 104 37.68 -15.62 8.58
C ILE A 104 36.94 -14.76 9.61
N PHE A 105 35.71 -14.34 9.29
CA PHE A 105 34.82 -13.63 10.20
C PHE A 105 33.85 -14.61 10.85
N GLU A 106 33.75 -14.48 12.18
CA GLU A 106 32.84 -15.26 13.00
C GLU A 106 32.00 -14.34 13.89
N TRP A 107 30.73 -14.70 14.09
CA TRP A 107 29.89 -13.98 15.04
C TRP A 107 30.25 -14.38 16.46
N GLN A 108 30.24 -13.43 17.38
CA GLN A 108 30.39 -13.73 18.80
C GLN A 108 29.21 -14.59 19.28
N GLU A 109 29.49 -15.66 20.03
CA GLU A 109 28.46 -16.59 20.52
C GLU A 109 27.44 -15.90 21.44
N ASN A 110 27.92 -14.97 22.28
CA ASN A 110 27.10 -14.27 23.26
C ASN A 110 26.80 -12.84 22.81
N GLY A 111 25.56 -12.59 22.40
CA GLY A 111 25.07 -11.25 22.05
C GLY A 111 25.80 -10.59 20.87
N PRO A 112 25.83 -11.22 19.68
CA PRO A 112 26.49 -10.69 18.48
C PRO A 112 25.89 -9.38 17.98
N VAL A 113 24.60 -9.15 18.25
CA VAL A 113 23.89 -7.90 17.96
C VAL A 113 23.21 -7.45 19.25
N GLN A 114 23.53 -6.23 19.69
CA GLN A 114 22.95 -5.61 20.87
C GLN A 114 22.27 -4.32 20.44
N VAL A 115 21.00 -4.19 20.82
CA VAL A 115 20.19 -3.00 20.56
C VAL A 115 20.12 -2.19 21.86
N ALA A 116 20.23 -0.86 21.75
CA ALA A 116 20.17 0.02 22.92
C ALA A 116 18.78 -0.02 23.59
N ASP A 117 18.77 -0.03 24.92
CA ASP A 117 17.54 0.02 25.70
C ASP A 117 16.72 1.28 25.37
N GLY A 118 15.44 1.10 25.06
CA GLY A 118 14.54 2.20 24.70
C GLY A 118 14.69 2.73 23.28
N LEU A 119 15.42 2.04 22.38
CA LEU A 119 15.44 2.40 20.96
C LEU A 119 14.05 2.27 20.35
N THR A 120 13.47 3.40 19.93
CA THR A 120 12.19 3.43 19.23
C THR A 120 12.31 4.11 17.88
N LEU A 121 11.79 3.46 16.84
CA LEU A 121 11.65 4.08 15.52
C LEU A 121 10.26 4.75 15.40
N PRO A 122 10.16 5.93 14.76
CA PRO A 122 8.89 6.67 14.64
C PRO A 122 7.82 5.95 13.83
N GLN A 123 8.17 5.25 12.76
CA GLN A 123 7.20 4.60 11.86
C GLN A 123 7.25 3.07 11.89
N PHE A 124 8.32 2.52 12.47
CA PHE A 124 8.63 1.09 12.41
C PHE A 124 8.76 0.49 13.80
N ILE A 125 8.53 -0.81 13.89
CA ILE A 125 8.87 -1.62 15.05
C ILE A 125 9.93 -2.62 14.58
N LEU A 126 11.06 -2.61 15.28
CA LEU A 126 12.14 -3.57 15.13
C LEU A 126 11.66 -4.91 15.70
N LYS A 127 11.87 -6.02 14.97
CA LYS A 127 11.73 -7.35 15.56
C LYS A 127 12.93 -7.60 16.50
N ASP A 128 12.68 -8.22 17.64
CA ASP A 128 13.73 -8.48 18.65
C ASP A 128 14.77 -9.50 18.15
N GLU A 129 14.39 -10.36 17.22
CA GLU A 129 15.25 -11.39 16.65
C GLU A 129 15.98 -10.89 15.39
N SER A 130 17.32 -10.93 15.43
CA SER A 130 18.18 -10.70 14.27
C SER A 130 18.69 -12.04 13.72
N ASP A 131 18.50 -12.29 12.43
CA ASP A 131 19.01 -13.50 11.77
C ASP A 131 20.45 -13.28 11.29
N LEU A 132 21.36 -14.14 11.72
CA LEU A 132 22.79 -14.06 11.45
C LEU A 132 23.19 -15.13 10.45
N ARG A 133 23.78 -14.70 9.34
CA ARG A 133 24.16 -15.61 8.25
C ARG A 133 25.62 -15.45 7.89
N TYR A 134 26.29 -16.58 7.71
CA TYR A 134 27.58 -16.67 7.06
C TYR A 134 27.37 -16.70 5.54
N CYS A 135 28.15 -15.92 4.79
CA CYS A 135 28.09 -15.93 3.34
C CYS A 135 29.51 -15.90 2.74
N THR A 136 29.72 -16.58 1.62
CA THR A 136 31.02 -16.58 0.94
C THR A 136 30.88 -15.83 -0.38
N LYS A 137 31.75 -14.84 -0.57
CA LYS A 137 31.77 -14.03 -1.79
C LYS A 137 32.86 -14.55 -2.71
N HIS A 138 32.53 -14.70 -3.98
CA HIS A 138 33.42 -15.24 -5.00
C HIS A 138 33.67 -14.15 -6.02
N TYR A 139 34.92 -13.67 -6.12
CA TYR A 139 35.33 -12.70 -7.12
C TYR A 139 36.27 -13.37 -8.12
N ASN A 140 36.06 -13.07 -9.40
CA ASN A 140 36.93 -13.54 -10.46
C ASN A 140 38.02 -12.50 -10.68
N THR A 141 39.27 -12.86 -10.38
CA THR A 141 40.43 -12.00 -10.60
C THR A 141 41.16 -12.50 -11.84
N GLY A 142 40.58 -12.23 -13.01
CA GLY A 142 41.11 -12.65 -14.32
C GLY A 142 40.68 -14.04 -14.78
N ASN A 143 41.30 -14.52 -15.87
CA ASN A 143 40.81 -15.67 -16.66
C ASN A 143 40.92 -17.04 -15.99
N THR A 144 41.62 -17.20 -14.85
CA THR A 144 41.88 -18.54 -14.27
C THR A 144 41.75 -18.67 -12.75
N HIS A 145 41.53 -17.59 -11.99
CA HIS A 145 41.49 -17.66 -10.52
C HIS A 145 40.24 -16.96 -9.95
N THR A 146 39.46 -17.71 -9.17
CA THR A 146 38.37 -17.20 -8.35
C THR A 146 38.86 -17.10 -6.91
N HIS A 147 38.83 -15.90 -6.33
CA HIS A 147 39.13 -15.67 -4.93
C HIS A 147 37.86 -15.75 -4.11
N THR A 148 37.92 -16.47 -3.00
CA THR A 148 36.85 -16.57 -2.02
C THR A 148 37.15 -15.64 -0.85
N HIS A 149 36.21 -14.75 -0.55
CA HIS A 149 36.28 -13.79 0.53
C HIS A 149 35.24 -14.13 1.57
N THR A 150 35.63 -13.97 2.84
CA THR A 150 34.72 -14.20 3.97
C THR A 150 33.75 -13.05 4.07
N ALA A 151 32.46 -13.36 4.15
CA ALA A 151 31.43 -12.40 4.42
C ALA A 151 30.46 -12.91 5.50
N VAL A 152 29.91 -11.97 6.25
CA VAL A 152 28.86 -12.22 7.23
C VAL A 152 27.75 -11.21 7.04
N SER A 153 26.53 -11.60 7.35
CA SER A 153 25.38 -10.72 7.21
C SER A 153 24.44 -10.80 8.38
N ILE A 154 23.95 -9.63 8.78
CA ILE A 154 22.88 -9.48 9.77
C ILE A 154 21.62 -9.12 9.01
N ARG A 155 20.53 -9.86 9.24
CA ARG A 155 19.21 -9.51 8.76
C ARG A 155 18.42 -8.89 9.89
N ILE A 156 17.99 -7.66 9.67
CA ILE A 156 17.19 -6.89 10.61
C ILE A 156 15.82 -6.71 9.99
N SER A 157 14.81 -7.28 10.65
CA SER A 157 13.43 -7.19 10.20
C SER A 157 12.66 -6.15 10.99
N PHE A 158 11.84 -5.37 10.29
CA PHE A 158 10.96 -4.39 10.88
C PHE A 158 9.64 -4.34 10.13
N HIS A 159 8.60 -3.87 10.80
CA HIS A 159 7.28 -3.75 10.22
C HIS A 159 6.67 -2.40 10.56
N HIS A 160 5.77 -1.93 9.71
CA HIS A 160 5.11 -0.65 9.91
C HIS A 160 4.16 -0.72 11.11
N SER A 161 4.19 0.31 11.96
CA SER A 161 3.34 0.40 13.14
C SER A 161 2.22 1.43 12.93
N PRO A 162 0.96 1.00 12.77
CA PRO A 162 -0.15 1.94 12.58
C PRO A 162 -0.33 2.87 13.79
N ASP A 163 0.00 2.40 15.00
CA ASP A 163 -0.14 3.17 16.25
C ASP A 163 0.94 4.27 16.42
N LYS A 164 2.03 4.21 15.64
CA LYS A 164 3.13 5.20 15.72
C LYS A 164 3.12 6.19 14.55
N ALA A 165 2.34 5.93 13.51
CA ALA A 165 2.18 6.88 12.41
C ALA A 165 1.41 8.11 12.90
N PRO A 166 1.90 9.35 12.67
CA PRO A 166 1.15 10.54 13.05
C PRO A 166 -0.20 10.56 12.33
N ALA A 167 -1.27 10.94 13.04
CA ALA A 167 -2.64 10.94 12.51
C ALA A 167 -2.82 11.77 11.21
N SER A 168 -1.90 12.69 10.92
CA SER A 168 -1.84 13.49 9.69
C SER A 168 -1.33 12.74 8.45
N THR A 169 -0.78 11.53 8.59
CA THR A 169 -0.16 10.82 7.45
C THR A 169 -1.18 10.25 6.46
N LEU A 170 -2.46 10.08 6.85
CA LEU A 170 -3.45 9.48 5.95
C LEU A 170 -3.79 10.38 4.75
N GLU A 171 -3.68 11.70 4.89
CA GLU A 171 -3.91 12.65 3.79
C GLU A 171 -2.66 12.92 2.96
N THR A 172 -1.44 12.81 3.53
CA THR A 172 -0.18 13.06 2.81
C THR A 172 0.44 11.80 2.19
N ALA A 173 0.08 10.60 2.68
CA ALA A 173 0.52 9.31 2.12
C ALA A 173 0.02 9.07 0.68
N GLY A 174 -0.97 9.83 0.21
CA GLY A 174 -1.49 9.72 -1.15
C GLY A 174 -0.53 10.21 -2.24
N GLU A 175 0.40 11.13 -1.95
CA GLU A 175 1.12 11.81 -3.05
C GLU A 175 2.58 12.21 -2.82
N ALA A 176 3.12 12.26 -1.59
CA ALA A 176 4.38 12.99 -1.38
C ALA A 176 5.68 12.16 -1.25
N GLU A 177 5.67 10.86 -0.95
CA GLU A 177 6.95 10.12 -0.80
C GLU A 177 6.86 8.61 -0.98
N GLN A 178 5.99 8.11 -1.85
CA GLN A 178 6.05 6.69 -2.22
C GLN A 178 7.16 6.50 -3.26
N HIS A 179 8.16 5.68 -2.95
CA HIS A 179 9.12 5.21 -3.97
C HIS A 179 8.34 4.73 -5.20
N LYS A 180 8.68 5.26 -6.37
CA LYS A 180 8.04 4.89 -7.65
C LYS A 180 8.38 3.45 -7.98
N VAL A 181 7.53 2.52 -7.55
CA VAL A 181 7.59 1.11 -7.91
C VAL A 181 6.69 0.85 -9.12
N SER A 182 7.09 -0.10 -9.97
CA SER A 182 6.37 -0.45 -11.21
C SER A 182 5.19 -1.41 -11.00
N TYR A 183 5.07 -2.01 -9.81
CA TYR A 183 4.03 -2.97 -9.47
C TYR A 183 2.92 -2.35 -8.62
N VAL A 184 1.77 -3.03 -8.63
CA VAL A 184 0.59 -2.66 -7.83
C VAL A 184 0.83 -2.99 -6.36
N LYS A 185 0.55 -2.02 -5.48
CA LYS A 185 0.62 -2.17 -4.02
C LYS A 185 -0.77 -2.40 -3.42
N ALA A 186 -0.82 -2.93 -2.20
CA ALA A 186 -2.08 -3.11 -1.47
C ALA A 186 -2.88 -1.80 -1.28
N ILE A 187 -2.20 -0.68 -1.05
CA ILE A 187 -2.83 0.64 -0.97
C ILE A 187 -3.45 1.07 -2.32
N ASP A 188 -2.81 0.75 -3.45
CA ASP A 188 -3.32 1.12 -4.77
C ASP A 188 -4.64 0.39 -5.07
N ILE A 189 -4.75 -0.88 -4.65
CA ILE A 189 -5.99 -1.68 -4.76
C ILE A 189 -7.10 -1.06 -3.92
N TRP A 190 -6.79 -0.69 -2.68
CA TRP A 190 -7.75 -0.01 -1.80
C TRP A 190 -8.27 1.28 -2.44
N MET A 191 -7.36 2.15 -2.88
CA MET A 191 -7.70 3.43 -3.51
C MET A 191 -8.51 3.25 -4.79
N ALA A 192 -8.15 2.28 -5.66
CA ALA A 192 -8.87 2.00 -6.89
C ALA A 192 -10.30 1.52 -6.64
N VAL A 193 -10.50 0.61 -5.66
CA VAL A 193 -11.84 0.11 -5.32
C VAL A 193 -12.67 1.22 -4.67
N CYS A 194 -12.12 1.99 -3.73
CA CYS A 194 -12.80 3.15 -3.14
C CYS A 194 -13.24 4.16 -4.21
N LEU A 195 -12.37 4.48 -5.17
CA LEU A 195 -12.68 5.39 -6.26
C LEU A 195 -13.80 4.85 -7.16
N LEU A 196 -13.81 3.54 -7.43
CA LEU A 196 -14.89 2.88 -8.17
C LEU A 196 -16.24 2.99 -7.44
N PHE A 197 -16.26 2.83 -6.11
CA PHE A 197 -17.48 2.99 -5.31
C PHE A 197 -18.01 4.43 -5.35
N VAL A 198 -17.13 5.42 -5.17
CA VAL A 198 -17.51 6.84 -5.25
C VAL A 198 -18.04 7.18 -6.64
N PHE A 199 -17.35 6.75 -7.69
CA PHE A 199 -17.79 6.95 -9.07
C PHE A 199 -19.13 6.26 -9.36
N SER A 200 -19.34 5.05 -8.84
CA SER A 200 -20.60 4.31 -8.99
C SER A 200 -21.77 5.02 -8.28
N ALA A 201 -21.53 5.61 -7.11
CA ALA A 201 -22.54 6.41 -6.42
C ALA A 201 -22.91 7.69 -7.22
N LEU A 202 -21.93 8.35 -7.84
CA LEU A 202 -22.19 9.49 -8.72
C LEU A 202 -22.99 9.10 -9.97
N LEU A 203 -22.67 7.96 -10.58
CA LEU A 203 -23.41 7.43 -11.73
C LEU A 203 -24.85 7.05 -11.36
N GLU A 204 -25.06 6.46 -10.18
CA GLU A 204 -26.39 6.14 -9.68
C GLU A 204 -27.22 7.41 -9.49
N TYR A 205 -26.65 8.43 -8.85
CA TYR A 205 -27.29 9.72 -8.67
C TYR A 205 -27.61 10.39 -10.01
N ALA A 206 -26.68 10.34 -10.98
CA ALA A 206 -26.89 10.87 -12.32
C ALA A 206 -28.01 10.13 -13.05
N ALA A 207 -28.07 8.80 -12.96
CA ALA A 207 -29.11 7.97 -13.57
C ALA A 207 -30.49 8.27 -12.97
N VAL A 208 -30.62 8.32 -11.65
CA VAL A 208 -31.87 8.67 -10.95
C VAL A 208 -32.34 10.07 -11.36
N ASN A 209 -31.42 11.05 -11.41
CA ASN A 209 -31.74 12.40 -11.84
C ASN A 209 -32.13 12.49 -13.31
N PHE A 210 -31.44 11.78 -14.19
CA PHE A 210 -31.75 11.74 -15.62
C PHE A 210 -33.14 11.16 -15.86
N VAL A 211 -33.45 10.01 -15.24
CA VAL A 211 -34.77 9.36 -15.32
C VAL A 211 -35.86 10.29 -14.76
N SER A 212 -35.61 10.96 -13.63
CA SER A 212 -36.55 11.93 -13.07
C SER A 212 -36.76 13.16 -13.97
N ARG A 213 -35.75 13.63 -14.70
CA ARG A 213 -35.81 14.81 -15.59
C ARG A 213 -36.47 14.50 -16.92
N GLN A 214 -36.09 13.39 -17.58
CA GLN A 214 -36.75 12.89 -18.80
C GLN A 214 -38.26 12.83 -18.64
N HIS A 215 -38.69 12.39 -17.46
CA HIS A 215 -40.08 12.32 -17.09
C HIS A 215 -40.77 13.71 -16.96
N LYS A 216 -40.12 14.70 -16.33
CA LYS A 216 -40.66 16.08 -16.24
C LYS A 216 -40.86 16.70 -17.63
N GLU A 217 -39.91 16.50 -18.54
CA GLU A 217 -39.98 17.01 -19.91
C GLU A 217 -41.08 16.30 -20.74
N LEU A 218 -41.16 14.96 -20.70
CA LEU A 218 -42.19 14.18 -21.39
C LEU A 218 -43.62 14.59 -20.97
N LEU A 219 -43.82 14.88 -19.68
CA LEU A 219 -45.09 15.37 -19.15
C LEU A 219 -45.41 16.80 -19.58
N ARG A 220 -44.40 17.70 -19.62
CA ARG A 220 -44.58 19.09 -20.08
C ARG A 220 -45.03 19.14 -21.54
N PHE A 221 -44.36 18.41 -22.44
CA PHE A 221 -44.73 18.36 -23.86
C PHE A 221 -46.17 17.85 -24.08
N ARG A 222 -46.60 16.81 -23.37
CA ARG A 222 -47.98 16.31 -23.47
C ARG A 222 -49.02 17.26 -22.86
N ARG A 223 -48.70 17.99 -21.78
CA ARG A 223 -49.61 19.00 -21.19
C ARG A 223 -49.83 20.16 -22.15
N HIS A 224 -48.78 20.59 -22.86
CA HIS A 224 -48.87 21.61 -23.90
C HIS A 224 -49.72 21.14 -25.08
N ASN A 225 -49.57 19.88 -25.51
CA ASN A 225 -50.37 19.30 -26.59
C ASN A 225 -51.86 19.11 -26.21
N LYS A 226 -52.14 18.75 -24.94
CA LYS A 226 -53.52 18.61 -24.42
C LYS A 226 -54.24 19.96 -24.29
N ASN A 227 -53.52 21.05 -24.02
CA ASN A 227 -54.07 22.41 -24.05
C ASN A 227 -54.35 22.89 -25.50
N LYS A 228 -53.49 22.57 -26.47
CA LYS A 228 -53.77 22.83 -27.91
C LYS A 228 -55.04 22.11 -28.40
N SER A 229 -55.26 20.85 -28.03
CA SER A 229 -56.49 20.13 -28.40
C SER A 229 -57.76 20.63 -27.70
N LYS A 230 -57.66 21.37 -26.58
CA LYS A 230 -58.83 21.98 -25.91
C LYS A 230 -59.24 23.32 -26.54
N VAL A 231 -58.32 24.07 -27.15
CA VAL A 231 -58.63 25.34 -27.83
C VAL A 231 -59.41 25.13 -29.13
N GLN A 232 -59.39 23.92 -29.72
CA GLN A 232 -60.14 23.58 -30.94
C GLN A 232 -61.54 22.98 -30.70
N LYS A 233 -62.02 22.95 -29.44
CA LYS A 233 -63.40 22.52 -29.09
C LYS A 233 -64.12 23.64 -28.33
N SER A 234 -64.42 24.74 -29.01
CA SER A 234 -65.53 25.62 -28.62
C SER A 234 -66.77 25.25 -29.43
N PRO A 235 -67.97 25.19 -28.83
CA PRO A 235 -69.17 24.76 -29.54
C PRO A 235 -69.68 25.89 -30.45
N THR A 236 -69.83 25.59 -31.73
CA THR A 236 -70.66 26.36 -32.65
C THR A 236 -72.10 26.26 -32.17
N HIS A 237 -72.65 27.35 -31.62
CA HIS A 237 -74.05 27.41 -31.23
C HIS A 237 -74.88 27.86 -32.44
N CYS A 238 -75.49 26.91 -33.16
CA CYS A 238 -76.53 27.19 -34.14
C CYS A 238 -77.90 27.16 -33.42
N THR A 239 -78.65 28.26 -33.44
CA THR A 239 -80.06 28.30 -33.05
C THR A 239 -80.94 27.90 -34.24
N ALA A 240 -81.73 26.84 -34.04
CA ALA A 240 -82.71 26.34 -35.00
C ALA A 240 -84.05 27.08 -34.86
N HIS A 241 -84.66 27.44 -35.99
CA HIS A 241 -86.10 27.60 -36.12
C HIS A 241 -86.64 26.42 -36.95
N ALA A 242 -87.66 25.74 -36.45
CA ALA A 242 -88.30 24.59 -37.07
C ALA A 242 -89.62 24.99 -37.75
N LEU A 243 -89.92 24.44 -38.94
CA LEU A 243 -91.27 24.04 -39.34
C LEU A 243 -91.27 23.06 -40.55
N ASN A 244 -91.86 21.88 -40.32
CA ASN A 244 -92.61 20.90 -41.16
C ASN A 244 -92.42 20.89 -42.70
N THR A 245 -92.23 19.75 -43.38
CA THR A 245 -93.27 18.74 -43.76
C THR A 245 -92.62 17.48 -44.43
N PRO A 246 -93.35 16.36 -44.68
CA PRO A 246 -92.80 15.01 -44.88
C PRO A 246 -92.72 14.51 -46.35
N GLY A 247 -91.82 13.54 -46.63
CA GLY A 247 -91.85 12.77 -47.88
C GLY A 247 -90.69 11.78 -48.10
N ALA A 248 -91.05 10.49 -48.14
CA ALA A 248 -90.49 9.36 -48.93
C ALA A 248 -89.05 8.80 -48.68
N THR A 249 -89.04 7.60 -48.08
CA THR A 249 -88.30 6.34 -48.41
C THR A 249 -86.97 6.38 -49.18
N ALA A 250 -85.92 5.75 -48.62
CA ALA A 250 -85.46 4.39 -49.01
C ALA A 250 -84.09 3.98 -48.40
N GLN A 251 -84.09 2.78 -47.79
CA GLN A 251 -83.10 1.69 -47.89
C GLN A 251 -81.72 1.74 -47.19
N ASN A 252 -81.60 0.81 -46.22
CA ASN A 252 -80.57 -0.25 -46.07
C ASN A 252 -79.08 0.11 -46.17
N ALA A 253 -78.31 -0.14 -45.11
CA ALA A 253 -77.62 -1.42 -44.91
C ALA A 253 -76.69 -1.39 -43.69
N THR A 254 -76.82 -2.44 -42.90
CA THR A 254 -76.01 -2.90 -41.77
C THR A 254 -74.56 -3.28 -42.13
N GLN A 255 -73.75 -3.46 -41.07
CA GLN A 255 -72.54 -4.30 -40.93
C GLN A 255 -71.19 -3.56 -41.03
N ASN A 256 -70.15 -3.81 -40.24
CA ASN A 256 -69.93 -4.60 -39.02
C ASN A 256 -68.51 -4.30 -38.50
N ALA A 257 -68.37 -4.17 -37.16
CA ALA A 257 -67.23 -4.59 -36.31
C ALA A 257 -65.80 -4.00 -36.50
N PRO A 258 -64.86 -4.19 -35.53
CA PRO A 258 -65.01 -4.48 -34.10
C PRO A 258 -64.38 -3.40 -33.20
N ALA A 259 -64.88 -3.31 -31.96
CA ALA A 259 -64.18 -2.64 -30.87
C ALA A 259 -62.89 -3.40 -30.54
N ALA A 260 -61.76 -2.92 -31.06
CA ALA A 260 -60.45 -3.34 -30.58
C ALA A 260 -60.19 -2.67 -29.22
N ALA A 261 -60.39 -3.45 -28.15
CA ALA A 261 -59.85 -3.16 -26.84
C ALA A 261 -58.34 -2.96 -26.94
N SER A 262 -57.87 -1.71 -26.90
CA SER A 262 -56.48 -1.41 -26.59
C SER A 262 -56.41 -0.95 -25.14
N GLY A 263 -56.18 -1.92 -24.26
CA GLY A 263 -55.77 -1.70 -22.88
C GLY A 263 -54.36 -1.09 -22.84
N GLY A 264 -54.22 0.15 -23.31
CA GLY A 264 -53.05 0.95 -23.04
C GLY A 264 -53.10 1.37 -21.58
N LYS A 265 -52.16 0.89 -20.75
CA LYS A 265 -51.97 1.36 -19.38
C LYS A 265 -52.09 2.89 -19.35
N SER A 266 -52.90 3.42 -18.44
CA SER A 266 -53.12 4.86 -18.37
C SER A 266 -51.79 5.59 -18.23
N MET A 267 -51.63 6.75 -18.88
CA MET A 267 -50.42 7.58 -18.79
C MET A 267 -50.02 7.84 -17.33
N GLU A 268 -51.01 7.96 -16.43
CA GLU A 268 -50.84 8.10 -14.98
C GLU A 268 -50.22 6.84 -14.33
N GLU A 269 -50.53 5.64 -14.81
CA GLU A 269 -50.01 4.37 -14.29
C GLU A 269 -48.57 4.14 -14.72
N MET A 270 -48.25 4.43 -15.98
CA MET A 270 -46.86 4.42 -16.46
C MET A 270 -46.03 5.43 -15.68
N ARG A 271 -46.56 6.64 -15.42
CA ARG A 271 -45.95 7.68 -14.59
C ARG A 271 -45.57 7.17 -13.19
N LYS A 272 -46.53 6.52 -12.52
CA LYS A 272 -46.31 5.93 -11.18
C LYS A 272 -45.28 4.82 -11.22
N LEU A 273 -45.37 3.90 -12.19
CA LEU A 273 -44.45 2.78 -12.34
C LEU A 273 -42.97 3.22 -12.49
N PHE A 274 -42.70 4.29 -13.24
CA PHE A 274 -41.34 4.79 -13.41
C PHE A 274 -40.82 5.56 -12.19
N ILE A 275 -41.67 6.34 -11.50
CA ILE A 275 -41.31 6.99 -10.23
C ILE A 275 -41.01 5.94 -9.17
N ASP A 276 -41.83 4.89 -9.09
CA ASP A 276 -41.63 3.81 -8.15
C ASP A 276 -40.37 3.00 -8.48
N ARG A 277 -40.03 2.82 -9.77
CA ARG A 277 -38.73 2.27 -10.17
C ARG A 277 -37.55 3.13 -9.75
N ALA A 278 -37.60 4.45 -9.98
CA ALA A 278 -36.53 5.36 -9.57
C ALA A 278 -36.36 5.41 -8.05
N LYS A 279 -37.46 5.46 -7.29
CA LYS A 279 -37.43 5.37 -5.82
C LYS A 279 -36.93 4.02 -5.32
N LYS A 280 -37.30 2.92 -6.00
CA LYS A 280 -36.81 1.58 -5.66
C LYS A 280 -35.31 1.47 -5.88
N ILE A 281 -34.77 2.04 -6.96
CA ILE A 281 -33.32 2.10 -7.20
C ILE A 281 -32.61 2.87 -6.08
N ASP A 282 -33.08 4.08 -5.76
CA ASP A 282 -32.55 4.90 -4.67
C ASP A 282 -32.65 4.21 -3.29
N THR A 283 -33.72 3.45 -3.04
CA THR A 283 -33.89 2.71 -1.78
C THR A 283 -32.94 1.51 -1.69
N VAL A 284 -32.73 0.81 -2.80
CA VAL A 284 -31.83 -0.35 -2.87
C VAL A 284 -30.37 0.10 -2.80
N SER A 285 -30.00 1.21 -3.45
CA SER A 285 -28.63 1.74 -3.44
C SER A 285 -28.19 2.18 -2.03
N ARG A 286 -29.10 2.77 -1.24
CA ARG A 286 -28.87 3.17 0.16
C ARG A 286 -28.43 2.02 1.07
N ALA A 287 -28.86 0.79 0.81
CA ALA A 287 -28.42 -0.39 1.55
C ALA A 287 -27.31 -1.15 0.82
N GLY A 288 -27.39 -1.24 -0.51
CA GLY A 288 -26.49 -2.05 -1.33
C GLY A 288 -25.05 -1.52 -1.33
N PHE A 289 -24.84 -0.22 -1.49
CA PHE A 289 -23.49 0.35 -1.52
C PHE A 289 -22.76 0.19 -0.17
N PRO A 290 -23.35 0.53 1.00
CA PRO A 290 -22.71 0.31 2.29
C PRO A 290 -22.44 -1.16 2.60
N LEU A 291 -23.37 -2.08 2.27
CA LEU A 291 -23.16 -3.51 2.51
C LEU A 291 -22.05 -4.09 1.63
N ALA A 292 -21.99 -3.70 0.36
CA ALA A 292 -20.92 -4.12 -0.54
C ALA A 292 -19.55 -3.56 -0.09
N PHE A 293 -19.51 -2.30 0.37
CA PHE A 293 -18.28 -1.71 0.90
C PHE A 293 -17.85 -2.39 2.20
N LEU A 294 -18.79 -2.76 3.09
CA LEU A 294 -18.49 -3.51 4.31
C LEU A 294 -17.91 -4.90 3.98
N PHE A 295 -18.49 -5.60 3.00
CA PHE A 295 -17.96 -6.89 2.55
C PHE A 295 -16.54 -6.76 2.01
N PHE A 296 -16.30 -5.74 1.17
CA PHE A 296 -14.96 -5.43 0.67
C PHE A 296 -13.97 -5.17 1.81
N ASN A 297 -14.35 -4.37 2.81
CA ASN A 297 -13.51 -4.11 3.98
C ASN A 297 -13.12 -5.40 4.71
N ILE A 298 -14.10 -6.24 5.04
CA ILE A 298 -13.86 -7.49 5.75
C ILE A 298 -12.89 -8.37 4.94
N PHE A 299 -13.15 -8.55 3.64
CA PHE A 299 -12.32 -9.38 2.79
C PHE A 299 -10.89 -8.81 2.64
N TYR A 300 -10.76 -7.52 2.38
CA TYR A 300 -9.49 -6.82 2.23
C TYR A 300 -8.62 -6.98 3.49
N TRP A 301 -9.16 -6.61 4.65
CA TRP A 301 -8.40 -6.65 5.90
C TRP A 301 -8.06 -8.08 6.35
N VAL A 302 -8.97 -9.04 6.16
CA VAL A 302 -8.68 -10.45 6.50
C VAL A 302 -7.59 -11.01 5.60
N LEU A 303 -7.67 -10.78 4.28
CA LEU A 303 -6.68 -11.26 3.33
C LEU A 303 -5.28 -10.71 3.64
N TYR A 304 -5.15 -9.40 3.79
CA TYR A 304 -3.85 -8.79 4.06
C TYR A 304 -3.32 -9.09 5.46
N LYS A 305 -4.19 -9.34 6.45
CA LYS A 305 -3.76 -9.83 7.76
C LYS A 305 -3.19 -11.24 7.69
N ILE A 306 -3.81 -12.13 6.90
CA ILE A 306 -3.30 -13.50 6.68
C ILE A 306 -1.97 -13.45 5.93
N LEU A 307 -1.87 -12.66 4.86
CA LEU A 307 -0.62 -12.48 4.11
C LEU A 307 0.50 -11.97 5.01
N ARG A 308 0.25 -10.94 5.84
CA ARG A 308 1.21 -10.45 6.82
C ARG A 308 1.64 -11.53 7.81
N HIS A 309 0.71 -12.37 8.27
CA HIS A 309 1.04 -13.46 9.17
C HIS A 309 1.93 -14.50 8.48
N GLU A 310 1.63 -14.89 7.25
CA GLU A 310 2.50 -15.79 6.48
C GLU A 310 3.90 -15.21 6.25
N ASP A 311 4.00 -13.92 5.91
CA ASP A 311 5.28 -13.24 5.70
C ASP A 311 6.14 -13.22 6.99
N VAL A 312 5.50 -13.16 8.17
CA VAL A 312 6.20 -13.25 9.46
C VAL A 312 6.69 -14.67 9.74
N HIS A 313 5.93 -15.72 9.38
CA HIS A 313 6.27 -17.13 9.67
C HIS A 313 7.17 -17.80 8.63
N LYS A 314 7.27 -17.26 7.41
CA LYS A 314 8.16 -17.77 6.36
C LYS A 314 9.60 -17.25 6.47
N GLN A 315 9.84 -16.26 7.34
CA GLN A 315 11.17 -15.71 7.64
C GLN A 315 11.84 -16.53 8.74
#